data_AF-C5BTN0-F1
#
_entry.id   AF-C5BTN0-F1
#
_cell.length_a   1.000
_cell.length_b   1.000
_cell.length_c   1.000
_cell.angle_alpha   90.00
_cell.angle_beta   90.00
_cell.angle_gamma   90.00
#
_symmetry.space_group_name_H-M   'P 1'
#
loop_
_entity.id
_entity.type
_entity.pdbx_description
1 polymer ?
#
loop_
_entity_poly.entity_id
_entity_poly.type
_entity_poly.pdbx_seq_one_letter_code
_entity_poly.pdbx_strand_id
1 'polypeptide(L)' 'MKCAVRLKHREIGDVITETRDISESGVFVSCRELVHFVAIGDEFEAKLYTECDRVSETHLKVVRLTDDGVGLAFA' A
#
# COMPACT_ATOMS: atom_id res chain seq x y z
N MET A 1 2.28 -3.84 -14.71
CA MET A 1 0.90 -4.10 -14.29
C MET A 1 0.55 -3.07 -13.24
N LYS A 2 -0.55 -2.31 -13.37
CA LYS A 2 -0.98 -1.35 -12.34
C LYS A 2 -2.16 -1.98 -11.62
N CYS A 3 -2.04 -2.21 -10.32
CA CYS A 3 -3.13 -2.76 -9.51
C CYS A 3 -3.66 -1.67 -8.57
N ALA A 4 -4.97 -1.60 -8.42
CA ALA A 4 -5.58 -0.84 -7.35
C ALA A 4 -5.35 -1.58 -6.02
N VAL A 5 -4.82 -0.87 -5.03
CA VAL A 5 -4.67 -1.38 -3.67
C VAL A 5 -5.54 -0.55 -2.75
N ARG A 6 -6.42 -1.24 -2.03
CA ARG A 6 -7.13 -0.63 -0.91
C ARG A 6 -6.34 -0.93 0.36
N LEU A 7 -5.75 0.12 0.92
CA LEU A 7 -5.06 0.11 2.19
C LEU A 7 -6.05 0.49 3.29
N LYS A 8 -6.11 -0.31 4.35
CA LYS A 8 -6.91 0.00 5.52
C LYS A 8 -5.98 0.27 6.70
N HIS A 9 -6.06 1.48 7.26
CA HIS A 9 -5.27 1.89 8.43
C HIS A 9 -6.19 2.36 9.56
N ARG A 10 -5.79 2.11 10.82
CA ARG A 10 -6.61 2.43 11.99
C ARG A 10 -6.84 3.94 12.18
N GLU A 11 -5.86 4.77 11.84
CA GLU A 11 -5.93 6.22 12.07
C GLU A 11 -6.51 7.00 10.88
N ILE A 12 -6.39 6.45 9.67
CA ILE A 12 -6.69 7.18 8.40
C ILE A 12 -7.98 6.65 7.77
N GLY A 13 -8.41 5.44 8.13
CA GLY A 13 -9.52 4.76 7.51
C GLY A 13 -9.12 3.98 6.25
N ASP A 14 -10.05 3.87 5.31
CA ASP A 14 -9.83 3.20 4.02
C ASP A 14 -9.25 4.17 2.99
N VAL A 15 -8.04 3.87 2.52
CA VAL A 15 -7.37 4.60 1.44
C VAL A 15 -7.33 3.72 0.20
N ILE A 16 -8.01 4.14 -0.86
CA ILE A 16 -7.93 3.49 -2.18
C ILE A 16 -6.88 4.23 -2.98
N THR A 17 -5.83 3.53 -3.39
CA THR A 17 -4.71 4.11 -4.13
C THR A 17 -4.24 3.15 -5.20
N GLU A 18 -3.73 3.71 -6.29
CA GLU A 18 -3.05 2.91 -7.30
C GLU A 18 -1.60 2.66 -6.88
N THR A 19 -1.14 1.45 -7.17
CA THR A 19 0.27 1.10 -7.01
C THR A 19 1.07 1.68 -8.16
N ARG A 20 2.16 2.38 -7.84
CA ARG A 20 3.08 2.88 -8.88
C ARG A 20 3.91 1.73 -9.43
N ASP A 21 4.46 0.94 -8.51
CA ASP A 21 5.32 -0.20 -8.82
C ASP A 21 4.99 -1.36 -7.87
N ILE A 22 4.90 -2.57 -8.43
CA ILE A 22 4.77 -3.83 -7.68
C ILE A 22 5.96 -4.71 -8.04
N SER A 23 6.58 -5.27 -7.01
CA SER A 23 7.66 -6.26 -7.11
C SER A 23 7.30 -7.48 -6.26
N GLU A 24 8.13 -8.53 -6.30
CA GLU A 24 7.93 -9.72 -5.45
C GLU A 24 8.15 -9.42 -3.96
N SER A 25 8.94 -8.41 -3.62
CA SER A 25 9.27 -8.06 -2.23
C SER A 25 8.37 -6.98 -1.64
N GLY A 26 7.62 -6.24 -2.46
CA GLY A 26 6.80 -5.14 -1.98
C GLY A 26 6.18 -4.28 -3.07
N VAL A 27 5.53 -3.23 -2.61
CA VAL A 27 4.70 -2.31 -3.37
C VAL A 27 5.10 -0.87 -3.06
N PHE A 28 5.24 -0.02 -4.08
CA PHE A 28 5.41 1.40 -3.89
C PHE A 28 4.13 2.16 -4.27
N VAL A 29 3.66 2.97 -3.34
CA VAL A 29 2.45 3.77 -3.48
C VAL A 29 2.82 5.24 -3.52
N SER A 30 2.49 5.93 -4.61
CA SER A 30 2.71 7.37 -4.73
C SER A 30 1.52 8.14 -4.15
N CYS A 31 1.53 8.34 -2.84
CA CYS A 31 0.52 9.12 -2.14
C CYS A 31 1.20 10.04 -1.14
N ARG A 32 1.37 11.31 -1.50
CA ARG A 32 2.06 12.32 -0.67
C ARG A 32 1.36 12.56 0.65
N GLU A 33 0.02 12.56 0.65
CA GLU A 33 -0.77 12.73 1.86
C GLU A 33 -0.51 11.58 2.84
N LEU A 34 -0.47 10.33 2.35
CA LEU A 34 -0.26 9.14 3.17
C LEU A 34 1.06 9.20 3.95
N VAL A 35 2.12 9.79 3.39
CA VAL A 35 3.44 9.94 4.04
C VAL A 35 3.34 10.68 5.37
N HIS A 36 2.38 11.59 5.53
CA HIS A 36 2.18 12.36 6.76
C HIS A 36 1.40 11.61 7.84
N PHE A 37 0.77 10.48 7.50
CA PHE A 37 -0.12 9.75 8.40
C PHE A 37 0.40 8.37 8.80
N VAL A 38 1.57 7.96 8.30
CA VAL A 38 2.10 6.62 8.50
C VAL A 38 3.58 6.69 8.90
N ALA A 39 4.02 5.76 9.71
CA ALA A 39 5.40 5.62 10.15
C ALA A 39 6.04 4.34 9.59
N ILE A 40 7.38 4.33 9.51
CA ILE A 40 8.11 3.11 9.19
C ILE A 40 7.84 2.08 10.30
N GLY A 41 7.43 0.88 9.89
CA GLY A 41 7.02 -0.19 10.78
C GLY A 41 5.52 -0.39 10.88
N ASP A 42 4.71 0.58 10.46
CA ASP A 42 3.25 0.46 10.48
C ASP A 42 2.77 -0.63 9.51
N GLU A 43 1.69 -1.31 9.91
CA GLU A 43 1.09 -2.42 9.18
C GLU A 43 -0.26 -2.02 8.59
N PHE A 44 -0.48 -2.43 7.34
CA PHE A 44 -1.67 -2.14 6.55
C PHE A 44 -2.28 -3.45 6.09
N GLU A 45 -3.59 -3.56 6.25
CA GLU A 45 -4.36 -4.57 5.52
C GLU A 45 -4.55 -4.06 4.09
N ALA A 46 -4.10 -4.85 3.12
CA ALA A 46 -4.15 -4.50 1.71
C ALA A 46 -5.02 -5.50 0.94
N LYS A 47 -5.97 -4.97 0.16
CA LYS A 47 -6.73 -5.74 -0.82
C LYS A 47 -6.21 -5.43 -2.21
N LEU A 48 -5.59 -6.42 -2.84
CA LEU A 48 -5.12 -6.39 -4.22
C LEU A 48 -6.26 -6.83 -5.13
N TYR A 49 -6.70 -5.94 -6.01
CA TYR A 49 -7.68 -6.24 -7.05
C TYR A 49 -6.94 -6.55 -8.35
N THR A 50 -7.10 -7.78 -8.85
CA THR A 50 -6.53 -8.21 -10.15
C THR A 50 -7.62 -8.21 -11.22
N GLU A 51 -7.23 -8.17 -12.50
CA GLU A 51 -8.16 -8.10 -13.65
C GLU A 51 -9.19 -9.25 -13.72
N CYS A 52 -8.94 -10.36 -13.00
CA CYS A 52 -9.85 -11.51 -12.92
C CYS A 52 -10.82 -11.45 -11.71
N ASP A 53 -11.09 -10.27 -11.14
CA ASP A 53 -11.94 -10.08 -9.94
C ASP A 53 -11.46 -10.86 -8.70
N ARG A 54 -10.23 -11.39 -8.73
CA ARG A 54 -9.63 -12.02 -7.56
C ARG A 54 -9.10 -10.92 -6.66
N VAL A 55 -9.74 -10.81 -5.50
CA VAL A 55 -9.28 -10.02 -4.37
C VAL A 55 -8.33 -10.88 -3.56
N SER A 56 -7.08 -10.44 -3.42
CA SER A 56 -6.13 -11.03 -2.48
C SER A 56 -5.94 -10.09 -1.31
N GLU A 57 -6.29 -10.58 -0.11
CA GLU A 57 -6.00 -9.90 1.16
C GLU A 57 -4.57 -10.26 1.59
N THR A 58 -3.74 -9.23 1.82
CA THR A 58 -2.37 -9.38 2.29
C THR A 58 -2.05 -8.32 3.33
N HIS A 59 -1.03 -8.56 4.15
CA HIS A 59 -0.52 -7.60 5.11
C HIS A 59 0.73 -6.94 4.54
N LEU A 60 0.75 -5.62 4.57
CA LEU A 60 1.84 -4.80 4.08
C LEU A 60 2.45 -4.02 5.24
N LYS A 61 3.78 -3.97 5.30
CA LYS A 61 4.50 -3.19 6.30
C LYS A 61 5.22 -2.03 5.66
N VAL A 62 5.14 -0.84 6.25
CA VAL A 62 5.89 0.33 5.78
C VAL A 62 7.36 0.09 6.07
N VAL A 63 8.15 0.02 5.00
CA VAL A 63 9.61 -0.14 5.07
C VAL A 63 10.35 1.12 4.64
N ARG A 64 9.67 2.02 3.92
CA ARG A 64 10.27 3.25 3.41
C ARG A 64 9.25 4.38 3.30
N LEU A 65 9.66 5.59 3.65
CA LEU A 65 8.92 6.83 3.39
C LEU A 65 9.76 7.75 2.51
N THR A 66 9.11 8.46 1.60
CA THR A 66 9.71 9.43 0.68
C THR A 66 8.76 10.61 0.52
N ASP A 67 9.25 11.77 0.08
CA ASP A 67 8.39 12.95 -0.14
C ASP A 67 7.28 12.71 -1.20
N ASP A 68 7.46 11.71 -2.06
CA ASP A 68 6.53 11.37 -3.13
C ASP A 68 5.63 10.16 -2.82
N GLY A 69 5.85 9.44 -1.72
CA GLY A 69 5.08 8.25 -1.41
C GLY A 69 5.70 7.29 -0.40
N VAL A 70 5.08 6.12 -0.31
CA VAL A 70 5.31 5.10 0.73
C VAL A 70 5.72 3.78 0.08
N GLY A 71 6.83 3.22 0.53
CA GLY A 71 7.28 1.88 0.21
C GLY A 71 6.78 0.88 1.24
N LEU A 72 6.02 -0.09 0.76
CA LEU A 72 5.40 -1.16 1.52
C LEU A 72 6.07 -2.49 1.14
N ALA A 73 6.32 -3.36 2.11
CA ALA A 73 6.80 -4.73 1.87
C ALA A 73 5.72 -5.74 2.24
N PHE A 74 5.69 -6.88 1.54
CA PHE A 74 4.83 -8.00 1.95
C PHE A 74 5.39 -8.59 3.26
N ALA A 75 4.50 -8.76 4.25
CA ALA A 75 4.83 -9.38 5.53
C ALA A 75 4.79 -10.90 5.46
#